data_AF-A0A4R7US11-F1
#
_entry.id   AF-A0A4R7US11-F1
#
_cell.length_a   1.000
_cell.length_b   1.000
_cell.length_c   1.000
_cell.angle_alpha   90.00
_cell.angle_beta   90.00
_cell.angle_gamma   90.00
#
_symmetry.space_group_name_H-M   'P 1'
#
loop_
_entity.id
_entity.type
_entity.pdbx_description
1 polymer ?
#
loop_
_entity_poly.entity_id
_entity_poly.type
_entity_poly.pdbx_seq_one_letter_code
_entity_poly.pdbx_strand_id
1 'polypeptide(L)' 'MFRAHAMAQDQLTAAIAARTGTAVTDLYPQIVASVVSAGLGTAMTRWVQHPSGSLVDLLRDVFDQIRAGLPEPR' A
#
# COMPACT_ATOMS: atom_id res chain seq x y z
N MET A 1 6.27 11.68 12.14
CA MET A 1 5.31 10.89 11.35
C MET A 1 5.64 10.93 9.86
N PHE A 2 5.60 12.09 9.18
CA PHE A 2 5.82 12.20 7.72
C PHE A 2 7.17 11.65 7.20
N ARG A 3 8.29 11.93 7.88
CA ARG A 3 9.63 11.51 7.41
C ARG A 3 9.82 9.99 7.44
N ALA A 4 9.29 9.31 8.47
CA ALA A 4 9.37 7.85 8.57
C ALA A 4 8.52 7.18 7.49
N HIS A 5 7.34 7.74 7.19
CA HIS A 5 6.50 7.27 6.10
C HIS A 5 7.17 7.45 4.73
N ALA A 6 7.82 8.59 4.49
CA ALA A 6 8.58 8.84 3.26
C ALA A 6 9.75 7.87 3.10
N MET A 7 10.56 7.65 4.15
CA MET A 7 11.67 6.70 4.11
C MET A 7 11.21 5.26 3.83
N ALA A 8 10.09 4.84 4.44
CA ALA A 8 9.52 3.52 4.18
C ALA A 8 9.03 3.39 2.72
N GLN A 9 8.46 4.45 2.16
CA GLN A 9 8.03 4.48 0.78
C GLN A 9 9.21 4.42 -0.20
N ASP A 10 10.32 5.12 0.09
CA ASP A 10 11.54 5.04 -0.73
C ASP A 10 12.13 3.62 -0.73
N GLN A 11 12.19 2.99 0.44
CA GLN A 11 12.64 1.60 0.56
C GLN A 11 11.72 0.63 -0.20
N LEU A 12 10.41 0.82 -0.11
CA LEU A 12 9.44 0.01 -0.84
C LEU A 12 9.58 0.21 -2.36
N THR A 13 9.79 1.44 -2.81
CA THR A 13 10.02 1.78 -4.23
C THR A 13 11.27 1.05 -4.75
N ALA A 14 12.36 1.07 -3.99
CA ALA A 14 13.59 0.36 -4.35
C ALA A 14 13.38 -1.17 -4.40
N ALA A 15 12.64 -1.73 -3.46
CA ALA A 15 12.33 -3.16 -3.44
C ALA A 15 11.45 -3.59 -4.62
N ILE A 16 10.46 -2.78 -5.00
CA ILE A 16 9.61 -3.04 -6.17
C ILE A 16 10.44 -2.95 -7.44
N ALA A 17 11.25 -1.91 -7.59
CA ALA A 17 12.12 -1.71 -8.74
C ALA A 17 13.03 -2.93 -8.98
N ALA A 18 13.68 -3.42 -7.91
CA ALA A 18 14.49 -4.63 -7.96
C ALA A 18 13.68 -5.88 -8.33
N ARG A 19 12.44 -6.01 -7.83
CA ARG A 19 11.57 -7.15 -8.12
C ARG A 19 11.05 -7.18 -9.55
N THR A 20 10.82 -6.02 -10.15
CA THR A 20 10.22 -5.90 -11.49
C THR A 20 11.22 -5.58 -12.60
N GLY A 21 12.51 -5.45 -12.27
CA GLY A 21 13.56 -5.14 -13.24
C GLY A 21 13.45 -3.72 -13.82
N THR A 22 12.86 -2.79 -13.07
CA THR A 22 12.71 -1.37 -13.43
C THR A 22 13.70 -0.50 -12.65
N ALA A 23 13.97 0.72 -13.12
CA ALA A 23 14.74 1.69 -12.34
C ALA A 23 13.87 2.30 -11.22
N VAL A 24 14.49 2.72 -10.11
CA VAL A 24 13.78 3.43 -9.01
C VAL A 24 13.12 4.72 -9.51
N THR A 25 13.71 5.36 -10.50
CA THR A 25 13.20 6.58 -11.15
C THR A 25 12.03 6.33 -12.10
N ASP A 26 11.73 5.07 -12.43
CA ASP A 26 10.61 4.74 -13.30
C ASP A 26 9.28 4.96 -12.58
N LEU A 27 8.26 5.29 -13.36
CA LEU A 27 6.93 5.59 -12.85
C LEU A 27 6.28 4.38 -12.16
N TYR A 28 6.49 3.18 -12.71
CA TYR A 28 5.87 1.94 -12.22
C TYR A 28 6.15 1.65 -10.73
N PRO A 29 7.41 1.53 -10.26
CA PRO A 29 7.68 1.23 -8.86
C PRO A 29 7.20 2.33 -7.90
N GLN A 30 7.23 3.60 -8.33
CA GLN A 30 6.74 4.73 -7.54
C GLN A 30 5.21 4.70 -7.35
N ILE A 31 4.46 4.41 -8.42
CA ILE A 31 3.00 4.24 -8.34
C ILE A 31 2.66 3.09 -7.41
N VAL A 32 3.29 1.91 -7.59
CA VAL A 32 2.98 0.73 -6.78
C VAL A 32 3.27 1.00 -5.30
N ALA A 33 4.41 1.61 -4.97
CA ALA A 33 4.74 1.97 -3.60
C ALA A 33 3.69 2.92 -2.99
N SER A 34 3.27 3.93 -3.76
CA SER A 34 2.28 4.91 -3.32
C SER A 34 0.90 4.28 -3.07
N VAL A 35 0.46 3.38 -3.95
CA VAL A 35 -0.82 2.65 -3.81
C VAL A 35 -0.79 1.74 -2.58
N VAL A 36 0.31 1.03 -2.34
CA VAL A 36 0.48 0.18 -1.15
C VAL A 36 0.46 1.01 0.13
N SER A 37 1.20 2.14 0.16
CA SER A 37 1.19 3.08 1.29
C SER A 37 -0.21 3.61 1.59
N ALA A 38 -0.97 3.98 0.55
CA ALA A 38 -2.33 4.45 0.69
C ALA A 38 -3.25 3.36 1.27
N GLY A 39 -3.21 2.14 0.73
CA GLY A 39 -4.00 1.01 1.24
C GLY A 39 -3.71 0.69 2.71
N LEU A 40 -2.44 0.64 3.08
CA LEU A 40 -2.01 0.45 4.47
C LEU A 40 -2.54 1.58 5.39
N GLY A 41 -2.41 2.84 4.96
CA GLY A 41 -2.91 3.99 5.71
C GLY A 41 -4.43 3.96 5.92
N THR A 42 -5.18 3.56 4.89
CA THR A 42 -6.64 3.38 4.96
C THR A 42 -7.02 2.26 5.94
N ALA A 43 -6.38 1.10 5.86
CA ALA A 43 -6.64 -0.01 6.77
C ALA A 43 -6.37 0.36 8.24
N MET A 44 -5.23 0.99 8.50
CA MET A 44 -4.84 1.45 9.84
C MET A 44 -5.83 2.47 10.39
N THR A 45 -6.20 3.47 9.59
CA THR A 45 -7.16 4.52 10.00
C THR A 45 -8.51 3.91 10.36
N ARG A 46 -9.03 3.02 9.50
CA ARG A 46 -10.30 2.33 9.71
C ARG A 46 -10.27 1.45 10.96
N TRP A 47 -9.19 0.71 11.16
CA TRP A 47 -9.05 -0.18 12.33
C TRP A 47 -8.94 0.61 13.63
N VAL A 48 -8.23 1.74 13.66
CA VAL A 48 -8.16 2.61 14.86
C VAL A 48 -9.53 3.20 15.22
N GLN A 49 -10.32 3.60 14.23
CA GLN A 49 -11.68 4.14 14.45
C GLN A 49 -12.67 3.07 14.90
N HIS A 50 -12.50 1.83 14.41
CA HIS A 50 -13.39 0.70 14.70
C HIS A 50 -12.58 -0.58 14.95
N PRO A 51 -11.92 -0.71 16.13
CA PRO A 51 -10.98 -1.80 16.43
C PRO A 51 -11.72 -3.10 16.73
N SER A 52 -12.30 -3.66 15.68
CA SER A 52 -13.03 -4.92 15.68
C SER A 52 -12.43 -5.84 14.62
N GLY A 53 -12.21 -7.09 15.00
CA GLY A 53 -11.54 -8.06 14.13
C GLY A 53 -10.03 -7.86 13.96
N SER A 54 -9.47 -8.63 13.04
CA SER A 54 -8.04 -8.69 12.74
C SER A 54 -7.62 -7.60 11.77
N LEU A 55 -6.64 -6.78 12.15
CA LEU A 55 -5.99 -5.83 11.23
C LEU A 55 -5.36 -6.54 10.03
N VAL A 56 -4.83 -7.76 10.23
CA VAL A 56 -4.21 -8.54 9.16
C VAL A 56 -5.25 -8.94 8.11
N ASP A 57 -6.46 -9.32 8.54
CA ASP A 57 -7.53 -9.70 7.61
C ASP A 57 -8.03 -8.47 6.84
N LEU A 58 -8.18 -7.32 7.53
CA LEU A 58 -8.50 -6.06 6.87
C LEU A 58 -7.44 -5.65 5.82
N LEU A 59 -6.16 -5.86 6.11
CA LEU A 59 -5.08 -5.58 5.15
C LEU A 59 -5.14 -6.50 3.93
N ARG A 60 -5.47 -7.79 4.12
CA ARG A 60 -5.68 -8.72 3.02
C ARG A 60 -6.82 -8.24 2.12
N ASP A 61 -7.95 -7.88 2.70
CA ASP A 61 -9.12 -7.39 1.96
C ASP A 61 -8.81 -6.12 1.14
N VAL A 62 -8.04 -5.19 1.72
CA VAL A 62 -7.62 -3.96 1.03
C VAL A 62 -6.73 -4.29 -0.17
N PHE A 63 -5.72 -5.15 0.02
CA PHE A 63 -4.83 -5.51 -1.08
C PHE A 63 -5.50 -6.39 -2.14
N ASP A 64 -6.48 -7.21 -1.77
CA ASP A 64 -7.29 -7.98 -2.71
C ASP A 64 -8.15 -7.05 -3.58
N GLN A 65 -8.74 -5.99 -3.01
CA GLN A 65 -9.46 -4.98 -3.79
C GLN A 65 -8.54 -4.21 -4.74
N ILE A 66 -7.35 -3.80 -4.29
CA ILE A 66 -6.36 -3.13 -5.13
C ILE A 66 -5.95 -4.05 -6.29
N ARG A 67 -5.67 -5.33 -6.00
CA ARG A 67 -5.32 -6.34 -7.01
C ARG A 67 -6.45 -6.54 -8.04
N ALA A 68 -7.70 -6.46 -7.62
CA ALA A 68 -8.86 -6.56 -8.49
C ALA A 68 -9.15 -5.28 -9.31
N GLY A 69 -8.37 -4.22 -9.13
CA GLY A 69 -8.56 -2.96 -9.83
C GLY A 69 -9.64 -2.05 -9.23
N LEU A 70 -9.93 -2.20 -7.93
CA LEU A 70 -10.97 -1.44 -7.20
C LEU A 70 -12.32 -1.45 -7.93
N PRO A 71 -12.95 -2.63 -8.09
CA PRO A 71 -14.22 -2.75 -8.79
C PRO A 71 -15.32 -1.92 -8.12
N GLU A 72 -16.32 -1.51 -8.91
CA GLU A 72 -17.46 -0.74 -8.40
C GLU A 72 -18.15 -1.46 -7.23
N PRO A 73 -18.55 -0.73 -6.18
CA PRO A 73 -19.39 -1.29 -5.12
C PRO A 73 -20.70 -1.84 -5.70
N ARG A 74 -21.14 -3.00 -5.21
CA ARG A 74 -22.48 -3.53 -5.50
C ARG A 74 -23.53 -2.91 -4.60
#